data_AF-A0A1M7RYM9-F1
#
_entry.id   AF-A0A1M7RYM9-F1
#
_cell.length_a   1.000
_cell.length_b   1.000
_cell.length_c   1.000
_cell.angle_alpha   90.00
_cell.angle_beta   90.00
_cell.angle_gamma   90.00
#
_symmetry.space_group_name_H-M   'P 1'
#
loop_
_entity.id
_entity.type
_entity.pdbx_description
1 polymer ?
#
loop_
_entity_poly.entity_id
_entity_poly.type
_entity_poly.pdbx_seq_one_letter_code
_entity_poly.pdbx_strand_id
1 'polypeptide(L)'
;MALGLGSLALLFPLAELTGLREALRPAPTVVLLFGVVIATWIGVVAVGRVPRPVLTLTLAGAVFGVVLVALPVTLRTLPDVDGRLLVLGAVLEIARSVVLGALAGLLAAALRRRSRR
;
A
#
# COMPACT_ATOMS: atom_id res chain seq x y z
N MET A 1 3.20 -13.65 -4.17
CA MET A 1 3.52 -12.33 -4.74
C MET A 1 2.72 -11.20 -4.10
N ALA A 2 1.38 -11.30 -4.01
CA ALA A 2 0.54 -10.30 -3.35
C ALA A 2 0.96 -10.01 -1.89
N LEU A 3 1.32 -11.04 -1.11
CA LEU A 3 1.82 -10.88 0.26
C LEU A 3 3.11 -10.04 0.33
N GLY A 4 4.11 -10.33 -0.53
CA GLY A 4 5.38 -9.59 -0.55
C GLY A 4 5.26 -8.16 -1.08
N LEU A 5 4.28 -7.89 -1.95
CA LEU A 5 3.97 -6.51 -2.38
C LEU A 5 3.15 -5.77 -1.32
N GLY A 6 2.25 -6.48 -0.64
CA GLY A 6 1.46 -5.93 0.47
C GLY A 6 2.29 -5.62 1.70
N SER A 7 3.36 -6.37 1.96
CA SER A 7 4.29 -6.12 3.07
C SER A 7 5.08 -4.82 2.93
N LEU A 8 5.04 -4.15 1.78
CA LEU A 8 5.58 -2.79 1.64
C LEU A 8 4.86 -1.78 2.55
N ALA A 9 3.70 -2.11 3.11
CA ALA A 9 3.06 -1.34 4.19
C ALA A 9 4.00 -1.16 5.40
N LEU A 10 4.93 -2.09 5.63
CA LEU A 10 5.90 -2.01 6.71
C LEU A 10 6.93 -0.89 6.52
N LEU A 11 7.01 -0.26 5.35
CA LEU A 11 7.86 0.92 5.16
C LEU A 11 7.41 2.11 6.03
N PHE A 12 6.11 2.21 6.33
CA PHE A 12 5.57 3.27 7.18
C PHE A 12 6.05 3.19 8.63
N PRO A 13 5.87 2.07 9.36
CA PRO A 13 6.40 1.94 10.71
C PRO A 13 7.94 1.99 10.71
N LEU A 14 8.62 1.48 9.68
CA LEU A 14 10.08 1.61 9.59
C LEU A 14 10.52 3.08 9.46
N ALA A 15 9.81 3.90 8.68
CA ALA A 15 10.10 5.33 8.57
C ALA A 15 9.90 6.07 9.91
N GLU A 16 8.97 5.60 10.73
CA GLU A 16 8.74 6.13 12.08
C GLU A 16 9.84 5.69 13.05
N LEU A 17 10.21 4.41 13.05
CA LEU A 17 11.27 3.86 13.91
C LEU A 17 12.66 4.40 13.59
N THR A 18 12.92 4.77 12.33
CA THR A 18 14.22 5.29 11.89
C THR A 18 14.37 6.80 12.04
N GLY A 19 13.34 7.51 12.51
CA GLY A 19 13.37 8.97 12.61
C GLY A 19 13.21 9.70 11.26
N LEU A 20 12.86 8.97 10.19
CA LEU A 20 12.77 9.52 8.84
C LEU A 20 11.61 10.52 8.71
N ARG A 21 10.51 10.28 9.45
CA ARG A 21 9.35 11.18 9.48
C ARG A 21 9.69 12.54 10.11
N GLU A 22 10.56 12.54 11.10
CA GLU A 22 11.07 13.74 11.79
C GLU A 22 12.05 14.49 10.91
N ALA A 23 12.92 13.78 10.19
CA ALA A 23 13.93 14.36 9.30
C ALA A 23 13.33 15.05 8.05
N LEU A 24 12.35 14.42 7.38
CA LEU A 24 11.74 14.94 6.13
C LEU A 24 10.40 15.65 6.33
N ARG A 25 9.94 15.78 7.58
CA ARG A 25 8.58 16.20 7.97
C ARG A 25 7.50 15.17 7.56
N PRO A 26 6.32 15.20 8.22
CA PRO A 26 5.32 14.13 8.06
C PRO A 26 4.72 14.03 6.65
N ALA A 27 4.33 15.15 6.05
CA ALA A 27 3.62 15.14 4.76
C ALA A 27 4.51 14.72 3.57
N PRO A 28 5.73 15.25 3.39
CA PRO A 28 6.62 14.81 2.31
C PRO A 28 6.99 13.33 2.41
N THR A 29 7.23 12.84 3.63
CA THR A 29 7.58 11.44 3.88
C THR A 29 6.46 10.50 3.42
N VAL A 30 5.20 10.82 3.75
CA VAL A 30 4.05 10.00 3.35
C VAL A 30 3.90 9.96 1.82
N VAL A 31 4.01 11.10 1.15
CA VAL A 31 3.93 11.19 -0.32
C VAL A 31 5.05 10.37 -0.97
N LEU A 32 6.27 10.48 -0.45
CA LEU A 32 7.43 9.73 -0.93
C LEU A 32 7.21 8.22 -0.78
N LEU A 33 6.83 7.75 0.42
CA LEU A 33 6.61 6.33 0.68
C LEU A 33 5.49 5.76 -0.21
N PHE A 34 4.37 6.47 -0.34
CA PHE A 34 3.30 6.05 -1.25
C PHE A 34 3.78 6.00 -2.71
N GLY A 35 4.54 7.00 -3.15
CA GLY A 35 5.13 7.02 -4.49
C GLY A 35 6.04 5.82 -4.74
N VAL A 36 6.91 5.49 -3.79
CA VAL A 36 7.80 4.32 -3.84
C VAL A 36 6.98 3.02 -3.91
N VAL A 37 5.99 2.84 -3.02
CA VAL A 37 5.14 1.64 -3.00
C VAL A 37 4.44 1.44 -4.35
N ILE A 38 3.80 2.48 -4.88
CA ILE A 38 3.06 2.41 -6.15
C ILE A 38 4.03 2.13 -7.31
N ALA A 39 5.17 2.81 -7.36
CA ALA A 39 6.19 2.59 -8.38
C ALA A 39 6.72 1.15 -8.34
N THR A 40 7.00 0.60 -7.15
CA THR A 40 7.43 -0.79 -6.97
C THR A 40 6.35 -1.77 -7.39
N TRP A 41 5.08 -1.55 -6.99
CA TRP A 41 3.95 -2.39 -7.41
C TRP A 41 3.84 -2.47 -8.93
N ILE A 42 3.83 -1.31 -9.59
CA ILE A 42 3.69 -1.23 -11.04
C ILE A 42 4.92 -1.86 -11.72
N GLY A 43 6.13 -1.47 -11.30
CA GLY A 43 7.39 -1.93 -11.90
C GLY A 43 7.54 -3.45 -11.81
N VAL A 44 7.37 -4.02 -10.63
CA VAL A 44 7.52 -5.47 -10.41
C VAL A 44 6.48 -6.26 -11.23
N VAL A 45 5.22 -5.81 -11.26
CA VAL A 45 4.16 -6.54 -11.97
C VAL A 45 4.24 -6.37 -13.49
N ALA A 46 4.63 -5.19 -13.98
CA ALA A 46 4.81 -4.92 -15.40
C ALA A 46 6.03 -5.69 -15.96
N VAL A 47 7.18 -5.59 -15.28
CA VAL A 47 8.44 -6.24 -15.71
C VAL A 47 8.38 -7.76 -15.48
N GLY A 48 7.82 -8.20 -14.35
CA GLY A 48 7.65 -9.63 -14.02
C GLY A 48 6.59 -10.36 -14.86
N ARG A 49 5.95 -9.67 -15.81
CA ARG A 49 4.95 -10.22 -16.76
C ARG A 49 3.86 -11.06 -16.08
N VAL A 50 3.40 -10.62 -14.91
CA VAL A 50 2.42 -11.38 -14.13
C VAL A 50 1.13 -11.59 -14.95
N PRO A 51 0.61 -12.82 -15.06
CA PRO A 51 -0.54 -13.14 -15.94
C PRO A 51 -1.78 -12.30 -15.63
N ARG A 52 -2.07 -12.08 -14.33
CA ARG A 52 -3.24 -11.33 -13.84
C ARG A 52 -2.80 -10.10 -13.02
N PRO A 53 -2.34 -9.02 -13.67
CA PRO A 53 -1.74 -7.86 -12.98
C PRO A 53 -2.75 -7.14 -12.07
N VAL A 54 -3.99 -6.98 -12.53
CA VAL A 54 -5.06 -6.31 -11.78
C VAL A 54 -5.37 -7.08 -10.51
N LEU A 55 -5.79 -8.34 -10.62
CA LEU A 55 -6.11 -9.18 -9.46
C LEU A 55 -4.94 -9.26 -8.45
N THR A 56 -3.71 -9.39 -8.95
CA THR A 56 -2.52 -9.46 -8.09
C THR A 56 -2.33 -8.17 -7.28
N LEU A 57 -2.45 -7.00 -7.92
CA LEU A 57 -2.29 -5.72 -7.22
C LEU A 57 -3.50 -5.34 -6.39
N THR A 58 -4.72 -5.75 -6.75
CA THR A 58 -5.90 -5.64 -5.89
C THR A 58 -5.71 -6.42 -4.59
N LEU A 59 -5.24 -7.68 -4.67
CA LEU A 59 -4.94 -8.49 -3.48
C LEU A 59 -3.76 -7.91 -2.69
N ALA A 60 -2.73 -7.40 -3.36
CA ALA A 60 -1.62 -6.71 -2.69
C ALA A 60 -2.12 -5.47 -1.94
N GLY A 61 -3.03 -4.69 -2.54
CA GLY A 61 -3.70 -3.56 -1.91
C GLY A 61 -4.54 -3.95 -0.71
N ALA A 62 -5.26 -5.07 -0.79
CA ALA A 62 -5.98 -5.62 0.37
C ALA A 62 -5.04 -5.94 1.52
N VAL A 63 -3.96 -6.68 1.26
CA VAL A 63 -2.95 -7.03 2.26
C VAL A 63 -2.30 -5.78 2.83
N PHE A 64 -1.92 -4.82 1.98
CA PHE A 64 -1.33 -3.55 2.38
C PHE A 64 -2.24 -2.77 3.33
N GLY A 65 -3.53 -2.63 2.98
CA GLY A 65 -4.51 -1.95 3.84
C GLY A 65 -4.72 -2.67 5.17
N VAL A 66 -4.79 -4.00 5.16
CA VAL A 66 -4.90 -4.81 6.39
C VAL A 66 -3.69 -4.59 7.28
N VAL A 67 -2.46 -4.60 6.74
CA VAL A 67 -1.25 -4.36 7.51
C VAL A 67 -1.24 -2.94 8.10
N LEU A 68 -1.63 -1.92 7.32
CA LEU A 68 -1.71 -0.53 7.80
C LEU A 68 -2.72 -0.34 8.94
N VAL A 69 -3.81 -1.11 8.96
CA VAL A 69 -4.81 -1.06 10.02
C VAL A 69 -4.39 -1.91 11.22
N ALA A 70 -3.88 -3.12 10.98
CA ALA A 70 -3.58 -4.07 12.04
C ALA A 70 -2.38 -3.65 12.90
N LEU A 71 -1.35 -3.04 12.31
CA LEU A 71 -0.16 -2.64 13.07
C LEU A 71 -0.46 -1.61 14.17
N PRO A 72 -1.11 -0.47 13.88
CA PRO A 72 -1.40 0.53 14.91
C PRO A 72 -2.31 0.00 16.03
N VAL A 73 -3.27 -0.86 15.68
CA VAL A 73 -4.16 -1.52 16.65
C VAL A 73 -3.39 -2.48 17.54
N THR A 74 -2.54 -3.33 16.97
CA THR A 74 -1.76 -4.33 17.72
C THR A 74 -0.67 -3.71 18.58
N LEU A 75 -0.03 -2.65 18.08
CA LEU A 75 1.00 -1.89 18.81
C LEU A 75 0.40 -0.88 19.80
N ARG A 76 -0.92 -0.72 19.83
CA ARG A 76 -1.64 0.26 20.68
C ARG A 76 -1.12 1.69 20.51
N THR A 77 -0.79 2.07 19.28
CA THR A 77 -0.30 3.42 18.95
C THR A 77 -1.41 4.37 18.51
N LEU A 78 -2.65 3.89 18.43
CA LEU A 78 -3.82 4.71 18.15
C LEU A 78 -4.29 5.44 19.41
N PRO A 79 -4.82 6.68 19.28
CA PRO A 79 -5.50 7.35 20.38
C PRO A 79 -6.73 6.55 20.81
N ASP A 80 -7.27 6.85 22.00
CA ASP A 80 -8.51 6.22 22.45
C ASP A 80 -9.67 6.74 21.60
N VAL A 81 -10.23 5.87 20.76
CA VAL A 81 -11.31 6.20 19.80
C VAL A 81 -12.43 5.20 19.95
N ASP A 82 -13.67 5.66 19.74
CA ASP A 82 -14.84 4.79 19.71
C ASP A 82 -14.62 3.60 18.76
N GLY A 83 -14.88 2.39 19.25
CA GLY A 83 -14.66 1.16 18.48
C GLY A 83 -15.42 1.12 17.14
N ARG A 84 -16.58 1.77 17.06
CA ARG A 84 -17.34 1.93 15.79
C ARG A 84 -16.60 2.80 14.78
N LEU A 85 -16.00 3.90 15.22
CA LEU A 85 -15.22 4.80 14.36
C LEU A 85 -13.94 4.11 13.89
N LEU A 86 -13.31 3.31 14.76
CA LEU A 86 -12.13 2.52 14.42
C LEU A 86 -12.46 1.49 13.32
N VAL A 87 -13.56 0.75 13.45
CA VAL A 87 -14.01 -0.21 12.43
C VAL A 87 -14.33 0.48 11.11
N LEU A 88 -15.02 1.62 11.14
CA LEU A 88 -15.33 2.39 9.93
C LEU A 88 -14.04 2.87 9.24
N GLY A 89 -13.10 3.43 9.99
CA GLY A 89 -11.80 3.86 9.48
C GLY A 89 -11.02 2.71 8.87
N ALA A 90 -11.00 1.54 9.53
CA ALA A 90 -10.36 0.33 9.03
C ALA A 90 -10.95 -0.11 7.67
N VAL A 91 -12.28 -0.17 7.56
CA VAL A 91 -12.95 -0.55 6.32
C VAL A 91 -12.62 0.42 5.19
N LEU A 92 -12.68 1.74 5.46
CA LEU A 92 -12.36 2.75 4.47
C LEU A 92 -10.90 2.68 4.02
N GLU A 93 -9.97 2.45 4.94
CA GLU A 93 -8.54 2.37 4.63
C GLU A 93 -8.21 1.12 3.80
N ILE A 94 -8.81 -0.03 4.14
CA ILE A 94 -8.69 -1.26 3.35
C ILE A 94 -9.31 -1.07 1.96
N ALA A 95 -10.52 -0.51 1.88
CA ALA A 95 -11.20 -0.27 0.61
C ALA A 95 -10.39 0.67 -0.29
N ARG A 96 -9.86 1.77 0.25
CA ARG A 96 -8.96 2.70 -0.44
C ARG A 96 -7.72 1.97 -0.97
N SER A 97 -7.09 1.14 -0.15
CA SER A 97 -5.89 0.39 -0.54
C SER A 97 -6.18 -0.63 -1.64
N VAL A 98 -7.32 -1.31 -1.59
CA VAL A 98 -7.80 -2.23 -2.64
C VAL A 98 -8.00 -1.50 -3.96
N VAL A 99 -8.65 -0.32 -3.93
CA VAL A 99 -8.87 0.51 -5.12
C VAL A 99 -7.55 0.97 -5.72
N LEU A 100 -6.62 1.47 -4.91
CA LEU A 100 -5.29 1.88 -5.38
C LEU A 100 -4.52 0.70 -6.00
N GLY A 101 -4.60 -0.48 -5.38
CA GLY A 101 -4.04 -1.72 -5.94
C GLY A 101 -4.64 -2.07 -7.30
N ALA A 102 -5.97 -1.99 -7.44
CA ALA A 102 -6.63 -2.22 -8.72
C ALA A 102 -6.18 -1.21 -9.80
N LEU A 103 -6.11 0.08 -9.46
CA LEU A 103 -5.65 1.15 -10.35
C LEU A 103 -4.20 0.94 -10.80
N ALA A 104 -3.30 0.62 -9.87
CA ALA A 104 -1.90 0.26 -10.18
C ALA A 104 -1.84 -0.98 -11.09
N GLY A 105 -2.71 -1.96 -10.86
CA GLY A 105 -2.94 -3.12 -11.73
C GLY A 105 -3.29 -2.77 -13.16
N LEU A 106 -4.21 -1.81 -13.34
CA LEU A 106 -4.62 -1.32 -14.65
C LEU A 106 -3.46 -0.59 -15.35
N LEU A 107 -2.72 0.25 -14.62
CA LEU A 107 -1.55 0.96 -15.13
C LEU A 107 -0.45 -0.03 -15.58
N ALA A 108 -0.13 -1.04 -14.76
CA ALA A 108 0.82 -2.08 -15.12
C ALA A 108 0.40 -2.85 -16.38
N ALA A 109 -0.90 -3.17 -16.50
CA ALA A 109 -1.44 -3.81 -17.71
C ALA A 109 -1.35 -2.91 -18.95
N ALA A 110 -1.57 -1.60 -18.80
CA ALA A 110 -1.44 -0.62 -19.88
C ALA A 110 0.03 -0.48 -20.35
N LEU A 111 0.98 -0.33 -19.41
CA LEU A 111 2.41 -0.26 -19.72
C LEU A 111 2.91 -1.50 -20.45
N ARG A 112 2.50 -2.70 -19.99
CA ARG A 112 2.85 -3.94 -20.65
C ARG A 112 2.31 -4.04 -22.07
N ARG A 113 1.10 -3.54 -22.33
CA ARG A 113 0.53 -3.49 -23.68
C ARG A 113 1.34 -2.55 -24.60
N ARG A 114 1.82 -1.43 -24.08
CA ARG A 114 2.66 -0.49 -24.85
C ARG A 114 4.04 -1.07 -25.17
N SER A 115 4.64 -1.82 -24.25
CA SER A 115 5.96 -2.46 -24.45
C SER A 115 5.95 -3.65 -25.43
N ARG A 116 4.78 -4.17 -25.81
CA ARG A 116 4.64 -5.28 -26.77
C ARG A 116 4.33 -4.82 -28.19
N ARG A 117 4.16 -3.51 -28.39
CA ARG A 117 4.02 -2.88 -29.70
C ARG A 117 5.37 -2.30 -30.10
#